data_AF-G7W8P1-F1
#
_entry.id   AF-G7W8P1-F1
#
_cell.length_a   1.000
_cell.length_b   1.000
_cell.length_c   1.000
_cell.angle_alpha   90.00
_cell.angle_beta   90.00
_cell.angle_gamma   90.00
#
_symmetry.space_group_name_H-M   'P 1'
#
loop_
_entity.id
_entity.type
_entity.pdbx_description
1 polymer ?
#
loop_
_entity_poly.entity_id
_entity_poly.type
_entity_poly.pdbx_seq_one_letter_code
_entity_poly.pdbx_strand_id
1 'polypeptide(L)'
;MGNILKSLKLDHDIMKSRYPMFMIAYILGIFLAVISKTPIFGALVVMIVSAPLTGQYFSIYEKNNLEKLYGVLPLKASEVVIGRYIYALCIVVINGIIAAIVATIVSILTNRGINSLESLAYLSGGFFYVCLMFAVIFPLYFKFPFSKVYVFSNLPFYLIFIITFAFTRKTNVLGQTGPAAQYLTSHLIIIAAIGFSLGLILLALSCLLSCALLEGNRAVSLPAEEPGKRLYFADNLRTWMVILVVLQHLAELYNTLYLFMMLNSAYFMGLLFLLAGYFTPGSFQRKGSGQFLKDRLLRLGIPTLIYVFILSPITRISTHGQQALAGNTTASLFSLGPMWFAVMLLVFDLGYLAWRTIVKNRPERPVPENPRSLTFRAVALFMLVLAAASYLLRIVIPYGIPILGFPSPGYLPQYLSFFLIGILAFRRDWLRSIPGSLGQLGFVLAILATVILLPVALIGLKSSFIGYGSWQSAVFALWDSIFAVGMSLALLTFFRRFLNGGKKLGRLLSQHSFTVYVIHVPVIVFLMLALRSLQTQPQLKFGLAAVIGVPLCFGVAYLVRLIPYSKKII
;
A
#
# COMPACT_ATOMS: atom_id res chain seq x y z
N MET A 1 -5.70 -19.63 26.37
CA MET A 1 -6.78 -18.64 26.58
C MET A 1 -6.79 -18.00 27.97
N GLY A 2 -6.51 -18.74 29.06
CA GLY A 2 -6.59 -18.19 30.44
C GLY A 2 -5.79 -16.90 30.69
N ASN A 3 -4.60 -16.76 30.12
CA ASN A 3 -3.76 -15.55 30.26
C ASN A 3 -4.29 -14.33 29.49
N ILE A 4 -4.87 -14.54 28.30
CA ILE A 4 -5.50 -13.48 27.51
C ILE A 4 -6.73 -12.93 28.24
N LEU A 5 -7.53 -13.82 28.85
CA LEU A 5 -8.69 -13.42 29.64
C LEU A 5 -8.29 -12.61 30.87
N LYS A 6 -7.20 -13.00 31.55
CA LYS A 6 -6.62 -12.22 32.66
C LYS A 6 -6.15 -10.83 32.21
N SER A 7 -5.50 -10.74 31.04
CA SER A 7 -5.12 -9.43 30.46
C SER A 7 -6.34 -8.56 30.18
N LEU A 8 -7.40 -9.15 29.61
CA LEU A 8 -8.64 -8.44 29.30
C LEU A 8 -9.33 -7.92 30.57
N LYS A 9 -9.36 -8.72 31.64
CA LYS A 9 -9.91 -8.30 32.94
C LYS A 9 -9.10 -7.15 33.54
N LEU A 10 -7.77 -7.22 33.46
CA LEU A 10 -6.89 -6.15 33.93
C LEU A 10 -7.13 -4.85 33.15
N ASP A 11 -7.28 -4.94 31.83
CA ASP A 11 -7.57 -3.77 30.99
C ASP A 11 -8.94 -3.16 31.29
N HIS A 12 -9.94 -3.99 31.62
CA HIS A 12 -11.24 -3.54 32.13
C HIS A 12 -11.11 -2.77 33.44
N ASP A 13 -10.37 -3.31 34.41
CA ASP A 13 -10.21 -2.68 35.73
C ASP A 13 -9.50 -1.32 35.62
N ILE A 14 -8.49 -1.23 34.73
CA ILE A 14 -7.79 0.02 34.41
C ILE A 14 -8.75 1.07 33.82
N MET A 15 -9.60 0.66 32.87
CA MET A 15 -10.50 1.55 32.14
C MET A 15 -11.78 1.89 32.90
N LYS A 16 -12.13 1.16 33.96
CA LYS A 16 -13.35 1.38 34.74
C LYS A 16 -13.51 2.82 35.23
N SER A 17 -12.40 3.45 35.66
CA SER A 17 -12.37 4.85 36.08
C SER A 17 -12.67 5.86 34.96
N ARG A 18 -12.60 5.42 33.70
CA ARG A 18 -12.74 6.26 32.50
C ARG A 18 -14.05 6.06 31.76
N TYR A 19 -14.88 5.09 32.15
CA TYR A 19 -16.19 4.87 31.54
C TYR A 19 -17.12 6.10 31.54
N PRO A 20 -17.13 6.97 32.56
CA PRO A 20 -17.94 8.19 32.50
C PRO A 20 -17.62 9.09 31.31
N MET A 21 -16.40 9.06 30.75
CA MET A 21 -16.08 9.86 29.55
C MET A 21 -16.83 9.41 28.30
N PHE A 22 -17.30 8.16 28.23
CA PHE A 22 -18.11 7.70 27.10
C PHE A 22 -19.49 8.39 27.06
N MET A 23 -19.96 8.98 28.18
CA MET A 23 -21.17 9.81 28.21
C MET A 23 -21.11 10.99 27.25
N ILE A 24 -19.91 11.54 27.01
CA ILE A 24 -19.71 12.64 26.05
C ILE A 24 -20.10 12.18 24.64
N ALA A 25 -19.72 10.95 24.26
CA ALA A 25 -20.06 10.39 22.95
C ALA A 25 -21.57 10.23 22.79
N TYR A 26 -22.26 9.74 23.83
CA TYR A 26 -23.71 9.57 23.81
C TYR A 26 -24.47 10.90 23.75
N ILE A 27 -24.09 11.88 24.57
CA ILE A 27 -24.70 13.22 24.57
C ILE A 27 -24.55 13.87 23.18
N LEU A 28 -23.35 13.82 22.61
CA LEU A 28 -23.08 14.36 21.28
C LEU A 28 -23.85 13.59 20.19
N GLY A 29 -23.93 12.27 20.30
CA GLY A 29 -24.68 11.42 19.38
C GLY A 29 -26.18 11.74 19.36
N ILE A 30 -26.79 11.90 20.54
CA ILE A 30 -28.21 12.28 20.68
C ILE A 30 -28.43 13.68 20.08
N PHE A 31 -27.58 14.64 20.43
CA PHE A 31 -27.66 16.01 19.92
C PHE A 31 -27.60 16.05 18.38
N LEU A 32 -26.64 15.33 17.79
CA LEU A 32 -26.49 15.27 16.34
C LEU A 32 -27.63 14.49 15.67
N ALA A 33 -28.14 13.41 16.28
CA ALA A 33 -29.31 12.69 15.77
C ALA A 33 -30.55 13.59 15.64
N VAL A 34 -30.78 14.45 16.62
CA VAL A 34 -31.92 15.39 16.61
C VAL A 34 -31.72 16.48 15.55
N ILE A 35 -30.53 17.10 15.49
CA ILE A 35 -30.23 18.18 14.54
C ILE A 35 -30.18 17.70 13.08
N SER A 36 -29.61 16.52 12.84
CA SER A 36 -29.51 15.95 11.51
C SER A 36 -30.85 15.42 10.99
N LYS A 37 -31.85 15.28 11.87
CA LYS A 37 -33.14 14.61 11.60
C LYS A 37 -32.96 13.16 11.14
N THR A 38 -31.81 12.55 11.45
CA THR A 38 -31.44 11.17 11.08
C THR A 38 -30.96 10.43 12.33
N PRO A 39 -31.86 9.72 13.06
CA PRO A 39 -31.52 9.11 14.34
C PRO A 39 -30.32 8.14 14.29
N ILE A 40 -30.22 7.34 13.22
CA ILE A 40 -29.12 6.38 13.03
C ILE A 40 -27.75 7.04 12.87
N PHE A 41 -27.71 8.29 12.39
CA PHE A 41 -26.46 9.03 12.26
C PHE A 41 -25.84 9.32 13.63
N GLY A 42 -26.66 9.59 14.65
CA GLY A 42 -26.17 9.73 16.02
C GLY A 42 -25.50 8.47 16.53
N ALA A 43 -26.00 7.28 16.19
CA ALA A 43 -25.37 6.02 16.58
C ALA A 43 -23.96 5.88 15.98
N LEU A 44 -23.79 6.29 14.73
CA LEU A 44 -22.49 6.26 14.05
C LEU A 44 -21.49 7.24 14.70
N VAL A 45 -21.94 8.44 15.10
CA VAL A 45 -21.12 9.39 15.88
C VAL A 45 -20.65 8.76 17.19
N VAL A 46 -21.55 8.10 17.95
CA VAL A 46 -21.19 7.45 19.22
C VAL A 46 -20.08 6.42 19.00
N MET A 47 -20.20 5.58 17.97
CA MET A 47 -19.17 4.58 17.65
C MET A 47 -17.81 5.22 17.30
N ILE A 48 -17.83 6.29 16.49
CA ILE A 48 -16.60 6.95 16.06
C ILE A 48 -15.91 7.69 17.22
N VAL A 49 -16.68 8.39 18.06
CA VAL A 49 -16.14 9.16 19.20
C VAL A 49 -15.71 8.24 20.33
N SER A 50 -16.33 7.06 20.49
CA SER A 50 -15.92 6.06 21.50
C SER A 50 -14.61 5.34 21.15
N ALA A 51 -14.23 5.24 19.88
CA ALA A 51 -12.97 4.65 19.44
C ALA A 51 -11.71 5.31 20.08
N PRO A 52 -11.48 6.64 19.97
CA PRO A 52 -10.34 7.31 20.59
C PRO A 52 -10.39 7.28 22.12
N LEU A 53 -11.59 7.21 22.72
CA LEU A 53 -11.75 7.04 24.18
C LEU A 53 -11.27 5.67 24.64
N THR A 54 -11.48 4.63 23.83
CA THR A 54 -10.89 3.29 24.03
C THR A 54 -9.35 3.35 24.08
N GLY A 55 -8.74 4.27 23.31
CA GLY A 55 -7.31 4.52 23.32
C GLY A 55 -6.75 5.11 24.62
N GLN A 56 -7.58 5.69 25.50
CA GLN A 56 -7.14 6.26 26.79
C GLN A 56 -6.50 5.24 27.73
N TYR A 57 -6.73 3.95 27.48
CA TYR A 57 -5.97 2.87 28.10
C TYR A 57 -4.46 3.12 28.02
N PHE A 58 -3.94 3.50 26.84
CA PHE A 58 -2.51 3.74 26.64
C PHE A 58 -2.02 5.00 27.38
N SER A 59 -2.90 5.99 27.59
CA SER A 59 -2.65 7.16 28.44
C SER A 59 -2.46 6.76 29.89
N ILE A 60 -3.34 5.92 30.43
CA ILE A 60 -3.25 5.44 31.82
C ILE A 60 -2.01 4.55 31.99
N TYR A 61 -1.73 3.71 31.00
CA TYR A 61 -0.55 2.85 30.96
C TYR A 61 0.75 3.66 31.04
N GLU A 62 0.87 4.72 30.23
CA GLU A 62 2.03 5.62 30.23
C GLU A 62 2.12 6.41 31.53
N LYS A 63 1.04 7.09 31.95
CA LYS A 63 1.04 7.97 33.13
C LYS A 63 1.38 7.25 34.43
N ASN A 64 0.96 6.00 34.58
CA ASN A 64 1.19 5.22 35.79
C ASN A 64 2.39 4.27 35.68
N ASN A 65 3.19 4.36 34.60
CA ASN A 65 4.35 3.49 34.33
C ASN A 65 4.02 1.99 34.49
N LEU A 66 2.85 1.57 33.98
CA LEU A 66 2.36 0.21 34.14
C LEU A 66 3.25 -0.84 33.43
N GLU A 67 4.21 -0.41 32.61
CA GLU A 67 5.25 -1.29 32.05
C GLU A 67 5.96 -2.14 33.11
N LYS A 68 6.18 -1.59 34.32
CA LYS A 68 6.80 -2.32 35.42
C LYS A 68 5.90 -3.42 35.96
N LEU A 69 4.61 -3.12 36.12
CA LEU A 69 3.59 -4.08 36.57
C LEU A 69 3.45 -5.23 35.56
N TYR A 70 3.32 -4.92 34.27
CA TYR A 70 3.20 -5.93 33.22
C TYR A 70 4.50 -6.72 33.00
N GLY A 71 5.66 -6.21 33.43
CA GLY A 71 6.93 -6.91 33.40
C GLY A 71 7.08 -8.02 34.45
N VAL A 72 6.34 -7.92 35.56
CA VAL A 72 6.36 -8.91 36.66
C VAL A 72 5.29 -10.01 36.46
N LEU A 73 4.23 -9.70 35.71
CA LEU A 73 3.18 -10.66 35.43
C LEU A 73 3.67 -11.78 34.50
N PRO A 74 3.22 -13.04 34.69
CA PRO A 74 3.56 -14.16 33.81
C PRO A 74 2.75 -14.12 32.49
N LEU A 75 2.77 -12.98 31.81
CA LEU A 75 2.05 -12.74 30.55
C LEU A 75 3.05 -12.50 29.42
N LYS A 76 2.82 -13.14 28.27
CA LYS A 76 3.62 -12.85 27.07
C LYS A 76 3.21 -11.50 26.48
N ALA A 77 4.16 -10.81 25.86
CA ALA A 77 3.92 -9.55 25.16
C ALA A 77 2.79 -9.67 24.11
N SER A 78 2.77 -10.76 23.34
CA SER A 78 1.73 -11.05 22.36
C SER A 78 0.36 -11.31 22.99
N GLU A 79 0.31 -11.94 24.17
CA GLU A 79 -0.95 -12.16 24.92
C GLU A 79 -1.56 -10.84 25.39
N VAL A 80 -0.72 -9.88 25.83
CA VAL A 80 -1.15 -8.53 26.22
C VAL A 80 -1.69 -7.75 25.01
N VAL A 81 -1.00 -7.82 23.87
CA VAL A 81 -1.47 -7.17 22.63
C VAL A 81 -2.82 -7.74 22.22
N ILE A 82 -2.94 -9.08 22.13
CA ILE A 82 -4.19 -9.74 21.76
C ILE A 82 -5.32 -9.39 22.74
N GLY A 83 -5.04 -9.41 24.06
CA GLY A 83 -5.98 -9.02 25.09
C GLY A 83 -6.56 -7.61 24.88
N ARG A 84 -5.69 -6.64 24.59
CA ARG A 84 -6.10 -5.24 24.34
C ARG A 84 -6.94 -5.09 23.07
N TYR A 85 -6.60 -5.79 21.99
CA TYR A 85 -7.40 -5.76 20.75
C TYR A 85 -8.79 -6.39 20.95
N ILE A 86 -8.88 -7.50 21.69
CA ILE A 86 -10.17 -8.11 22.04
C ILE A 86 -10.98 -7.18 22.94
N TYR A 87 -10.35 -6.58 23.95
CA TYR A 87 -11.02 -5.62 24.83
C TYR A 87 -11.58 -4.41 24.07
N ALA A 88 -10.78 -3.84 23.17
CA ALA A 88 -11.22 -2.74 22.32
C ALA A 88 -12.40 -3.14 21.41
N LEU A 89 -12.36 -4.36 20.85
CA LEU A 89 -13.47 -4.90 20.06
C LEU A 89 -14.75 -5.04 20.92
N CYS A 90 -14.64 -5.55 22.15
CA CYS A 90 -15.77 -5.64 23.08
C CYS A 90 -16.38 -4.26 23.37
N ILE A 91 -15.55 -3.25 23.65
CA ILE A 91 -16.05 -1.87 23.87
C ILE A 91 -16.81 -1.37 22.64
N VAL A 92 -16.28 -1.57 21.43
CA VAL A 92 -16.92 -1.09 20.20
C VAL A 92 -18.26 -1.77 19.96
N VAL A 93 -18.34 -3.09 20.16
CA VAL A 93 -19.60 -3.84 20.02
C VAL A 93 -20.63 -3.37 21.06
N ILE A 94 -20.24 -3.24 22.33
CA ILE A 94 -21.14 -2.76 23.39
C ILE A 94 -21.62 -1.33 23.10
N ASN A 95 -20.72 -0.42 22.72
CA ASN A 95 -21.08 0.94 22.36
C ASN A 95 -22.00 0.98 21.14
N GLY A 96 -21.76 0.14 20.13
CA GLY A 96 -22.61 0.02 18.95
C GLY A 96 -24.03 -0.44 19.29
N ILE A 97 -24.18 -1.41 20.20
CA ILE A 97 -25.49 -1.89 20.67
C ILE A 97 -26.23 -0.76 21.41
N ILE A 98 -25.57 -0.09 22.36
CA ILE A 98 -26.17 1.01 23.12
C ILE A 98 -26.54 2.16 22.18
N ALA A 99 -25.66 2.49 21.23
CA ALA A 99 -25.90 3.52 20.22
C ALA A 99 -27.12 3.21 19.34
N ALA A 100 -27.31 1.95 18.95
CA ALA A 100 -28.49 1.50 18.21
C ALA A 100 -29.77 1.65 19.04
N ILE A 101 -29.75 1.28 20.33
CA ILE A 101 -30.89 1.46 21.24
C ILE A 101 -31.26 2.95 21.36
N VAL A 102 -30.25 3.81 21.58
CA VAL A 102 -30.44 5.27 21.66
C VAL A 102 -31.03 5.83 20.37
N ALA A 103 -30.56 5.39 19.20
CA ALA A 103 -31.11 5.81 17.91
C ALA A 103 -32.59 5.41 17.77
N THR A 104 -32.97 4.20 18.19
CA THR A 104 -34.36 3.75 18.21
C THR A 104 -35.23 4.62 19.12
N ILE A 105 -34.75 4.95 20.33
CA ILE A 105 -35.48 5.85 21.25
C ILE A 105 -35.66 7.23 20.62
N VAL A 106 -34.60 7.82 20.06
CA VAL A 106 -34.67 9.14 19.40
C VAL A 106 -35.63 9.10 18.20
N SER A 107 -35.67 8.00 17.45
CA SER A 107 -36.61 7.81 16.34
C SER A 107 -38.06 7.83 16.79
N ILE A 108 -38.39 7.13 17.88
CA ILE A 108 -39.72 7.12 18.48
C ILE A 108 -40.10 8.54 18.93
N LEU A 109 -39.19 9.22 19.65
CA LEU A 109 -39.43 10.57 20.19
C LEU A 109 -39.56 11.65 19.09
N THR A 110 -38.89 11.47 17.95
CA THR A 110 -38.93 12.44 16.84
C THR A 110 -39.95 12.08 15.75
N ASN A 111 -40.74 11.01 15.96
CA ASN A 111 -41.70 10.45 15.01
C ASN A 111 -41.09 10.21 13.61
N ARG A 112 -39.84 9.70 13.58
CA ARG A 112 -39.07 9.40 12.37
C ARG A 112 -38.92 7.89 12.25
N GLY A 113 -39.42 7.28 11.17
CA GLY A 113 -39.21 5.85 10.92
C GLY A 113 -37.72 5.51 10.73
N ILE A 114 -37.28 4.39 11.30
CA ILE A 114 -35.97 3.80 11.04
C ILE A 114 -36.17 2.53 10.22
N ASN A 115 -35.49 2.43 9.07
CA ASN A 115 -35.38 1.18 8.32
C ASN A 115 -34.31 0.29 8.99
N SER A 116 -34.69 -0.93 9.38
CA SER A 116 -33.80 -1.88 10.06
C SER A 116 -32.62 -2.33 9.18
N LEU A 117 -32.82 -2.48 7.87
CA LEU A 117 -31.77 -2.89 6.93
C LEU A 117 -30.76 -1.77 6.67
N GLU A 118 -31.23 -0.53 6.52
CA GLU A 118 -30.35 0.63 6.41
C GLU A 118 -29.55 0.82 7.69
N SER A 119 -30.20 0.66 8.85
CA SER A 119 -29.54 0.77 10.15
C SER A 119 -28.41 -0.23 10.32
N LEU A 120 -28.62 -1.47 9.89
CA LEU A 120 -27.58 -2.49 9.90
C LEU A 120 -26.39 -2.10 9.00
N ALA A 121 -26.66 -1.55 7.81
CA ALA A 121 -25.61 -1.06 6.92
C ALA A 121 -24.84 0.11 7.55
N TYR A 122 -25.52 1.09 8.17
CA TYR A 122 -24.86 2.21 8.87
C TYR A 122 -24.01 1.74 10.05
N LEU A 123 -24.51 0.82 10.88
CA LEU A 123 -23.77 0.26 12.01
C LEU A 123 -22.55 -0.53 11.52
N SER A 124 -22.67 -1.29 10.43
CA SER A 124 -21.54 -2.02 9.83
C SER A 124 -20.46 -1.07 9.29
N GLY A 125 -20.86 0.06 8.68
CA GLY A 125 -19.95 1.10 8.21
C GLY A 125 -19.23 1.79 9.36
N GLY A 126 -19.95 2.10 10.44
CA GLY A 126 -19.39 2.62 11.68
C GLY A 126 -18.39 1.64 12.31
N PHE A 127 -18.75 0.35 12.39
CA PHE A 127 -17.87 -0.70 12.89
C PHE A 127 -16.59 -0.81 12.06
N PHE A 128 -16.73 -0.90 10.74
CA PHE A 128 -15.60 -0.94 9.81
C PHE A 128 -14.67 0.25 10.01
N TYR A 129 -15.23 1.46 10.09
CA TYR A 129 -14.48 2.69 10.29
C TYR A 129 -13.70 2.67 11.61
N VAL A 130 -14.31 2.22 12.71
CA VAL A 130 -13.64 2.10 14.01
C VAL A 130 -12.54 1.03 13.97
N CYS A 131 -12.79 -0.11 13.34
CA CYS A 131 -11.76 -1.12 13.13
C CYS A 131 -10.59 -0.58 12.31
N LEU A 132 -10.85 0.23 11.28
CA LEU A 132 -9.82 0.92 10.50
C LEU A 132 -9.02 1.92 11.35
N MET A 133 -9.68 2.69 12.21
CA MET A 133 -9.02 3.55 13.19
C MET A 133 -8.06 2.76 14.06
N PHE A 134 -8.53 1.69 14.72
CA PHE A 134 -7.69 0.83 15.55
C PHE A 134 -6.57 0.19 14.75
N ALA A 135 -6.86 -0.22 13.51
CA ALA A 135 -5.88 -0.88 12.66
C ALA A 135 -4.64 -0.01 12.39
N VAL A 136 -4.83 1.31 12.29
CA VAL A 136 -3.75 2.28 12.07
C VAL A 136 -3.16 2.79 13.39
N ILE A 137 -4.02 3.08 14.38
CA ILE A 137 -3.65 3.80 15.59
C ILE A 137 -2.95 2.91 16.61
N PHE A 138 -3.45 1.70 16.86
CA PHE A 138 -2.91 0.82 17.92
C PHE A 138 -1.45 0.44 17.68
N PRO A 139 -1.01 0.07 16.46
CA PRO A 139 0.41 -0.18 16.18
C PRO A 139 1.31 1.01 16.53
N LEU A 140 0.82 2.24 16.37
CA LEU A 140 1.56 3.46 16.75
C LEU A 140 1.65 3.60 18.27
N TYR A 141 0.56 3.35 19.00
CA TYR A 141 0.54 3.43 20.47
C TYR A 141 1.39 2.35 21.14
N PHE A 142 1.49 1.17 20.54
CA PHE A 142 2.39 0.13 21.01
C PHE A 142 3.87 0.46 20.77
N LYS A 143 4.16 1.35 19.81
CA LYS A 143 5.53 1.65 19.40
C LYS A 143 6.06 2.98 19.95
N PHE A 144 5.21 3.98 20.11
CA PHE A 144 5.58 5.33 20.50
C PHE A 144 4.83 5.76 21.76
N PRO A 145 5.39 6.65 22.59
CA PRO A 145 4.68 7.20 23.74
C PRO A 145 3.35 7.81 23.31
N PHE A 146 2.26 7.43 23.98
CA PHE A 146 0.90 7.83 23.64
C PHE A 146 0.75 9.35 23.63
N SER A 147 1.36 10.03 24.60
CA SER A 147 1.41 11.49 24.71
C SER A 147 1.91 12.19 23.43
N LYS A 148 2.83 11.57 22.68
CA LYS A 148 3.44 12.17 21.48
C LYS A 148 2.66 11.91 20.20
N VAL A 149 1.94 10.79 20.11
CA VAL A 149 1.28 10.38 18.87
C VAL A 149 -0.23 10.52 18.90
N TYR A 150 -0.87 10.62 20.09
CA TYR A 150 -2.32 10.64 20.24
C TYR A 150 -3.02 11.66 19.34
N VAL A 151 -2.66 12.94 19.43
CA VAL A 151 -3.35 13.99 18.65
C VAL A 151 -3.18 13.73 17.15
N PHE A 152 -1.95 13.46 16.74
CA PHE A 152 -1.59 13.26 15.34
C PHE A 152 -2.19 11.99 14.72
N SER A 153 -2.35 10.92 15.49
CA SER A 153 -2.91 9.65 15.01
C SER A 153 -4.43 9.69 14.88
N ASN A 154 -5.14 10.46 15.72
CA ASN A 154 -6.61 10.55 15.66
C ASN A 154 -7.12 11.67 14.75
N LEU A 155 -6.39 12.78 14.62
CA LEU A 155 -6.81 13.95 13.84
C LEU A 155 -7.27 13.62 12.40
N PRO A 156 -6.58 12.76 11.63
CA PRO A 156 -6.99 12.44 10.26
C PRO A 156 -8.37 11.79 10.20
N PHE A 157 -8.71 10.97 11.19
CA PHE A 157 -10.00 10.29 11.24
C PHE A 157 -11.12 11.29 11.55
N TYR A 158 -10.94 12.18 12.53
CA TYR A 158 -11.93 13.23 12.76
C TYR A 158 -12.13 14.14 11.53
N LEU A 159 -11.06 14.47 10.81
CA LEU A 159 -11.16 15.23 9.56
C LEU A 159 -11.91 14.45 8.48
N ILE A 160 -11.60 13.17 8.28
CA ILE A 160 -12.34 12.29 7.35
C ILE A 160 -13.83 12.29 7.71
N PHE A 161 -14.16 12.14 9.01
CA PHE A 161 -15.53 12.08 9.47
C PHE A 161 -16.28 13.40 9.20
N ILE A 162 -15.68 14.54 9.55
CA ILE A 162 -16.27 15.88 9.34
C ILE A 162 -16.44 16.15 7.85
N ILE A 163 -15.44 15.84 7.02
CA ILE A 163 -15.49 15.99 5.57
C ILE A 163 -16.63 15.12 5.01
N THR A 164 -16.66 13.83 5.35
CA THR A 164 -17.68 12.90 4.88
C THR A 164 -19.09 13.39 5.25
N PHE A 165 -19.26 13.92 6.46
CA PHE A 165 -20.52 14.49 6.93
C PHE A 165 -20.92 15.78 6.19
N ALA A 166 -19.98 16.68 5.94
CA ALA A 166 -20.23 17.90 5.18
C ALA A 166 -20.66 17.60 3.72
N PHE A 167 -20.08 16.54 3.13
CA PHE A 167 -20.38 16.12 1.76
C PHE A 167 -21.72 15.38 1.62
N THR A 168 -22.10 14.52 2.57
CA THR A 168 -23.41 13.83 2.54
C THR A 168 -24.59 14.80 2.69
N ARG A 169 -24.39 15.97 3.31
CA ARG A 169 -25.42 17.01 3.43
C ARG A 169 -25.61 17.84 2.16
N LYS A 170 -24.59 17.96 1.31
CA LYS A 170 -24.57 18.94 0.19
C LYS A 170 -24.90 18.35 -1.18
N THR A 171 -24.95 17.03 -1.33
CA THR A 171 -25.01 16.43 -2.67
C THR A 171 -25.72 15.07 -2.70
N ASN A 172 -26.58 14.89 -3.70
CA ASN A 172 -27.22 13.62 -4.09
C ASN A 172 -26.18 12.67 -4.76
N VAL A 173 -24.98 12.53 -4.19
CA VAL A 173 -23.82 11.85 -4.82
C VAL A 173 -24.07 10.37 -5.04
N LEU A 174 -24.78 9.73 -4.12
CA LEU A 174 -25.15 8.31 -4.24
C LEU A 174 -26.11 8.05 -5.41
N GLY A 175 -26.88 9.06 -5.85
CA GLY A 175 -27.73 8.95 -7.05
C GLY A 175 -26.95 8.92 -8.38
N GLN A 176 -25.65 9.27 -8.36
CA GLN A 176 -24.77 9.29 -9.54
C GLN A 176 -23.68 8.22 -9.51
N THR A 177 -23.76 7.27 -8.59
CA THR A 177 -22.81 6.16 -8.53
C THR A 177 -23.21 5.07 -9.53
N GLY A 178 -22.22 4.52 -10.24
CA GLY A 178 -22.42 3.54 -11.32
C GLY A 178 -23.16 2.26 -10.89
N PRO A 179 -23.52 1.38 -11.84
CA PRO A 179 -24.43 0.24 -11.61
C PRO A 179 -24.05 -0.70 -10.45
N ALA A 180 -22.76 -0.83 -10.12
CA ALA A 180 -22.28 -1.61 -8.98
C ALA A 180 -22.67 -1.00 -7.62
N ALA A 181 -22.69 0.32 -7.50
CA ALA A 181 -23.10 1.01 -6.29
C ALA A 181 -24.62 0.95 -6.11
N GLN A 182 -25.38 1.04 -7.22
CA GLN A 182 -26.83 0.82 -7.22
C GLN A 182 -27.20 -0.62 -6.81
N TYR A 183 -26.43 -1.62 -7.27
CA TYR A 183 -26.57 -3.02 -6.85
C TYR A 183 -26.22 -3.24 -5.37
N LEU A 184 -25.17 -2.59 -4.85
CA LEU A 184 -24.83 -2.66 -3.43
C LEU A 184 -25.90 -1.98 -2.57
N THR A 185 -26.43 -0.82 -2.98
CA THR A 185 -27.51 -0.14 -2.26
C THR A 185 -28.82 -0.92 -2.24
N SER A 186 -29.04 -1.83 -3.20
CA SER A 186 -30.20 -2.75 -3.18
C SER A 186 -29.96 -4.03 -2.38
N HIS A 187 -28.72 -4.32 -1.95
CA HIS A 187 -28.35 -5.51 -1.16
C HIS A 187 -27.65 -5.13 0.16
N LEU A 188 -28.36 -4.39 1.01
CA LEU A 188 -27.86 -3.84 2.28
C LEU A 188 -27.28 -4.90 3.25
N ILE A 189 -27.77 -6.14 3.21
CA ILE A 189 -27.25 -7.26 4.03
C ILE A 189 -25.82 -7.62 3.61
N ILE A 190 -25.53 -7.60 2.30
CA ILE A 190 -24.20 -7.90 1.77
C ILE A 190 -23.21 -6.80 2.18
N ILE A 191 -23.63 -5.53 2.10
CA ILE A 191 -22.84 -4.40 2.61
C ILE A 191 -22.49 -4.63 4.08
N ALA A 192 -23.48 -5.00 4.90
CA ALA A 192 -23.26 -5.22 6.32
C ALA A 192 -22.27 -6.35 6.59
N ALA A 193 -22.44 -7.49 5.93
CA ALA A 193 -21.54 -8.63 6.06
C ALA A 193 -20.10 -8.27 5.65
N ILE A 194 -19.92 -7.52 4.56
CA ILE A 194 -18.61 -7.04 4.10
C ILE A 194 -17.98 -6.09 5.13
N GLY A 195 -18.74 -5.12 5.63
CA GLY A 195 -18.27 -4.14 6.61
C GLY A 195 -17.74 -4.82 7.89
N PHE A 196 -18.51 -5.74 8.46
CA PHE A 196 -18.08 -6.50 9.65
C PHE A 196 -16.87 -7.39 9.36
N SER A 197 -16.91 -8.16 8.26
CA SER A 197 -15.84 -9.10 7.92
C SER A 197 -14.50 -8.39 7.64
N LEU A 198 -14.54 -7.32 6.84
CA LEU A 198 -13.36 -6.54 6.50
C LEU A 198 -12.80 -5.82 7.74
N GLY A 199 -13.68 -5.30 8.62
CA GLY A 199 -13.28 -4.70 9.89
C GLY A 199 -12.53 -5.70 10.78
N LEU A 200 -13.04 -6.92 10.93
CA LEU A 200 -12.38 -7.98 11.71
C LEU A 200 -11.04 -8.40 11.11
N ILE A 201 -10.96 -8.55 9.78
CA ILE A 201 -9.71 -8.88 9.08
C ILE A 201 -8.66 -7.80 9.32
N LEU A 202 -9.02 -6.52 9.16
CA LEU A 202 -8.12 -5.39 9.41
C LEU A 202 -7.62 -5.38 10.85
N LEU A 203 -8.52 -5.63 11.80
CA LEU A 203 -8.17 -5.67 13.22
C LEU A 203 -7.20 -6.84 13.53
N ALA A 204 -7.43 -8.01 12.94
CA ALA A 204 -6.54 -9.17 13.07
C ALA A 204 -5.15 -8.91 12.48
N LEU A 205 -5.08 -8.34 11.27
CA LEU A 205 -3.81 -7.96 10.63
C LEU A 205 -3.05 -6.92 11.45
N SER A 206 -3.76 -5.93 11.99
CA SER A 206 -3.18 -4.92 12.86
C SER A 206 -2.68 -5.50 14.18
N CYS A 207 -3.41 -6.45 14.77
CA CYS A 207 -2.97 -7.18 15.95
C CYS A 207 -1.66 -7.93 15.68
N LEU A 208 -1.55 -8.64 14.55
CA LEU A 208 -0.32 -9.32 14.15
C LEU A 208 0.84 -8.33 13.96
N LEU A 209 0.58 -7.19 13.33
CA LEU A 209 1.57 -6.12 13.17
C LEU A 209 2.03 -5.58 14.53
N SER A 210 1.10 -5.32 15.45
CA SER A 210 1.38 -4.82 16.80
C SER A 210 2.21 -5.81 17.61
N CYS A 211 1.90 -7.11 17.54
CA CYS A 211 2.74 -8.16 18.14
C CYS A 211 4.18 -8.11 17.60
N ALA A 212 4.33 -8.04 16.27
CA ALA A 212 5.63 -7.97 15.61
C ALA A 212 6.42 -6.70 15.96
N LEU A 213 5.74 -5.56 16.14
CA LEU A 213 6.37 -4.31 16.57
C LEU A 213 6.89 -4.38 18.01
N LEU A 214 6.14 -5.02 18.90
CA LEU A 214 6.47 -5.12 20.33
C LEU A 214 7.60 -6.13 20.58
N GLU A 215 7.57 -7.28 19.90
CA GLU A 215 8.65 -8.27 19.93
C GLU A 215 9.95 -7.69 19.36
N GLY A 216 9.84 -6.91 18.29
CA GLY A 216 10.99 -6.27 17.67
C GLY A 216 11.64 -5.14 18.48
N ASN A 217 11.01 -4.64 19.55
CA ASN A 217 11.62 -3.67 20.48
C ASN A 217 12.51 -4.35 21.54
N ARG A 218 12.37 -5.67 21.75
CA ARG A 218 13.24 -6.47 22.63
C ARG A 218 14.38 -7.18 21.88
N ALA A 219 14.28 -7.29 20.56
CA ALA A 219 15.37 -7.78 19.73
C ALA A 219 16.49 -6.74 19.68
N VAL A 220 17.55 -7.02 20.44
CA VAL A 220 18.91 -6.50 20.31
C VAL A 220 19.16 -6.03 18.87
N SER A 221 19.70 -4.81 18.74
CA SER A 221 20.25 -4.28 17.50
C SER A 221 21.03 -5.37 16.79
N LEU A 222 20.45 -5.93 15.72
CA LEU A 222 21.13 -6.95 14.94
C LEU A 222 22.48 -6.37 14.51
N PRO A 223 23.59 -7.08 14.73
CA PRO A 223 24.89 -6.62 14.30
C PRO A 223 24.82 -6.32 12.80
N ALA A 224 25.41 -5.21 12.39
CA ALA A 224 25.48 -4.82 10.99
C ALA A 224 26.02 -6.01 10.18
N GLU A 225 25.22 -6.54 9.25
CA GLU A 225 25.65 -7.61 8.37
C GLU A 225 26.90 -7.16 7.60
N GLU A 226 27.97 -7.96 7.69
CA GLU A 226 29.24 -7.68 7.04
C GLU A 226 29.07 -7.31 5.55
N PRO A 227 29.77 -6.26 5.08
CA PRO A 227 29.78 -5.87 3.68
C PRO A 227 30.24 -7.06 2.81
N GLY A 228 29.39 -7.50 1.88
CA GLY A 228 29.67 -8.63 0.98
C GLY A 228 28.64 -9.76 0.95
N LYS A 229 27.79 -9.90 1.98
CA LYS A 229 26.68 -10.88 1.96
C LYS A 229 25.52 -10.42 1.06
N ARG A 230 24.91 -11.37 0.35
CA ARG A 230 23.76 -11.17 -0.55
C ARG A 230 22.57 -10.57 0.22
N LEU A 231 21.98 -9.50 -0.31
CA LEU A 231 20.82 -8.84 0.29
C LEU A 231 19.52 -9.62 0.02
N TYR A 232 19.23 -10.64 0.82
CA TYR A 232 18.04 -11.48 0.64
C TYR A 232 16.73 -10.69 0.73
N PHE A 233 16.66 -9.68 1.60
CA PHE A 233 15.46 -8.84 1.68
C PHE A 233 15.17 -8.07 0.38
N ALA A 234 16.21 -7.64 -0.34
CA ALA A 234 16.05 -6.89 -1.59
C ALA A 234 15.53 -7.81 -2.71
N ASP A 235 15.99 -9.07 -2.73
CA ASP A 235 15.47 -10.09 -3.63
C ASP A 235 14.00 -10.42 -3.33
N ASN A 236 13.64 -10.57 -2.05
CA ASN A 236 12.27 -10.81 -1.61
C ASN A 236 11.37 -9.59 -1.93
N LEU A 237 11.86 -8.37 -1.75
CA LEU A 237 11.12 -7.15 -2.07
C LEU A 237 10.88 -7.04 -3.58
N ARG A 238 11.89 -7.31 -4.42
CA ARG A 238 11.71 -7.36 -5.88
C ARG A 238 10.65 -8.40 -6.27
N THR A 239 10.68 -9.57 -5.65
CA THR A 239 9.69 -10.64 -5.88
C THR A 239 8.28 -10.17 -5.53
N TRP A 240 8.13 -9.49 -4.39
CA TRP A 240 6.87 -8.88 -3.98
C TRP A 240 6.37 -7.84 -4.99
N MET A 241 7.26 -6.99 -5.51
CA MET A 241 6.91 -6.04 -6.57
C MET A 241 6.42 -6.75 -7.83
N VAL A 242 7.06 -7.85 -8.24
CA VAL A 242 6.60 -8.65 -9.40
C VAL A 242 5.21 -9.23 -9.15
N ILE A 243 4.92 -9.73 -7.95
CA ILE A 243 3.57 -10.21 -7.61
C ILE A 243 2.55 -9.07 -7.74
N LEU A 244 2.88 -7.87 -7.23
CA LEU A 244 2.02 -6.70 -7.38
C LEU A 244 1.82 -6.29 -8.83
N VAL A 245 2.81 -6.48 -9.72
CA VAL A 245 2.65 -6.26 -11.17
C VAL A 245 1.61 -7.22 -11.75
N VAL A 246 1.64 -8.50 -11.37
CA VAL A 246 0.64 -9.48 -11.83
C VAL A 246 -0.75 -9.08 -11.35
N LEU A 247 -0.88 -8.71 -10.06
CA LEU A 247 -2.16 -8.28 -9.49
C LEU A 247 -2.66 -6.98 -10.11
N GLN A 248 -1.77 -6.03 -10.44
CA GLN A 248 -2.11 -4.80 -11.15
C GLN A 248 -2.79 -5.11 -12.50
N HIS A 249 -2.15 -5.93 -13.34
CA HIS A 249 -2.69 -6.25 -14.66
C HIS A 249 -3.97 -7.08 -14.58
N LEU A 250 -4.11 -7.94 -13.57
CA LEU A 250 -5.38 -8.63 -13.30
C LEU A 250 -6.50 -7.65 -12.92
N ALA A 251 -6.21 -6.65 -12.09
CA ALA A 251 -7.18 -5.61 -11.71
C ALA A 251 -7.60 -4.77 -12.93
N GLU A 252 -6.65 -4.44 -13.80
CA GLU A 252 -6.88 -3.77 -15.09
C GLU A 252 -7.77 -4.62 -16.03
N LEU A 253 -7.45 -5.90 -16.22
CA LEU A 253 -8.22 -6.83 -17.05
C LEU A 253 -9.68 -6.95 -16.63
N TYR A 254 -9.95 -6.92 -15.33
CA TYR A 254 -11.30 -7.00 -14.78
C TYR A 254 -11.94 -5.63 -14.48
N ASN A 255 -11.26 -4.51 -14.79
CA ASN A 255 -11.72 -3.14 -14.53
C ASN A 255 -12.23 -2.95 -13.08
N THR A 256 -11.44 -3.40 -12.11
CA THR A 256 -11.79 -3.43 -10.68
C THR A 256 -10.65 -2.90 -9.82
N LEU A 257 -10.91 -2.66 -8.52
CA LEU A 257 -9.90 -2.25 -7.54
C LEU A 257 -9.09 -0.98 -7.93
N TYR A 258 -9.74 0.03 -8.50
CA TYR A 258 -9.09 1.28 -8.95
C TYR A 258 -8.23 1.97 -7.89
N LEU A 259 -8.66 1.94 -6.62
CA LEU A 259 -7.87 2.51 -5.52
C LEU A 259 -6.55 1.75 -5.31
N PHE A 260 -6.58 0.41 -5.37
CA PHE A 260 -5.37 -0.40 -5.33
C PHE A 260 -4.48 -0.09 -6.53
N MET A 261 -5.06 -0.02 -7.73
CA MET A 261 -4.30 0.28 -8.94
C MET A 261 -3.58 1.63 -8.87
N MET A 262 -4.28 2.67 -8.37
CA MET A 262 -3.74 4.01 -8.23
C MET A 262 -2.64 4.07 -7.18
N LEU A 263 -2.86 3.48 -6.00
CA LEU A 263 -1.87 3.44 -4.93
C LEU A 263 -0.64 2.63 -5.33
N ASN A 264 -0.84 1.47 -5.94
CA ASN A 264 0.25 0.61 -6.39
C ASN A 264 1.09 1.34 -7.43
N SER A 265 0.45 1.92 -8.46
CA SER A 265 1.10 2.71 -9.52
C SER A 265 1.97 3.85 -9.02
N ALA A 266 1.59 4.50 -7.91
CA ALA A 266 2.31 5.65 -7.36
C ALA A 266 3.73 5.32 -6.86
N TYR A 267 4.04 4.08 -6.45
CA TYR A 267 5.37 3.77 -5.88
C TYR A 267 6.10 2.60 -6.54
N PHE A 268 5.39 1.60 -7.07
CA PHE A 268 6.02 0.29 -7.33
C PHE A 268 7.10 0.35 -8.41
N MET A 269 6.86 1.09 -9.51
CA MET A 269 7.85 1.24 -10.58
C MET A 269 9.04 2.07 -10.12
N GLY A 270 8.79 3.17 -9.40
CA GLY A 270 9.86 3.95 -8.79
C GLY A 270 10.77 3.08 -7.92
N LEU A 271 10.19 2.26 -7.03
CA LEU A 271 10.93 1.35 -6.16
C LEU A 271 11.74 0.30 -6.95
N LEU A 272 11.19 -0.24 -8.04
CA LEU A 272 11.94 -1.14 -8.93
C LEU A 272 13.14 -0.43 -9.57
N PHE A 273 12.99 0.81 -10.05
CA PHE A 273 14.10 1.62 -10.56
C PHE A 273 15.14 1.93 -9.49
N LEU A 274 14.72 2.22 -8.25
CA LEU A 274 15.65 2.42 -7.12
C LEU A 274 16.47 1.17 -6.84
N LEU A 275 15.82 0.00 -6.76
CA LEU A 275 16.52 -1.27 -6.56
C LEU A 275 17.45 -1.57 -7.74
N ALA A 276 17.05 -1.30 -8.97
CA ALA A 276 17.88 -1.51 -10.14
C ALA A 276 19.13 -0.60 -10.13
N GLY A 277 18.93 0.70 -9.87
CA GLY A 277 20.02 1.67 -9.73
C GLY A 277 20.98 1.34 -8.59
N TYR A 278 20.49 0.76 -7.49
CA TYR A 278 21.34 0.27 -6.40
C TYR A 278 22.32 -0.84 -6.84
N PHE A 279 21.87 -1.78 -7.68
CA PHE A 279 22.73 -2.89 -8.11
C PHE A 279 23.61 -2.56 -9.32
N THR A 280 23.36 -1.46 -10.02
CA THR A 280 24.10 -1.09 -11.24
C THR A 280 25.57 -0.76 -10.99
N PRO A 281 25.96 0.12 -10.04
CA PRO A 281 27.37 0.43 -9.78
C PRO A 281 28.20 -0.80 -9.40
N GLY A 282 27.71 -1.64 -8.49
CA GLY A 282 28.40 -2.87 -8.09
C GLY A 282 28.50 -3.91 -9.22
N SER A 283 27.51 -3.97 -10.11
CA SER A 283 27.59 -4.82 -11.32
C SER A 283 28.66 -4.29 -12.29
N PHE A 284 28.71 -2.97 -12.49
CA PHE A 284 29.68 -2.32 -13.36
C PHE A 284 31.12 -2.47 -12.85
N GLN A 285 31.36 -2.25 -11.56
CA GLN A 285 32.68 -2.38 -10.93
C GLN A 285 33.25 -3.80 -11.09
N ARG A 286 32.43 -4.84 -10.88
CA ARG A 286 32.89 -6.23 -10.97
C ARG A 286 33.16 -6.72 -12.39
N LYS A 287 32.54 -6.11 -13.40
CA LYS A 287 32.51 -6.63 -14.79
C LYS A 287 33.24 -5.73 -15.79
N GLY A 288 33.45 -4.45 -15.48
CA GLY A 288 33.91 -3.46 -16.44
C GLY A 288 32.85 -3.10 -17.49
N SER A 289 33.19 -2.15 -18.38
CA SER A 289 32.24 -1.56 -19.34
C SER A 289 31.68 -2.56 -20.36
N GLY A 290 32.54 -3.31 -21.04
CA GLY A 290 32.14 -4.21 -22.13
C GLY A 290 31.24 -5.36 -21.65
N GLN A 291 31.68 -6.08 -20.61
CA GLN A 291 30.90 -7.20 -20.06
C GLN A 291 29.61 -6.72 -19.38
N PHE A 292 29.61 -5.55 -18.72
CA PHE A 292 28.39 -4.95 -18.18
C PHE A 292 27.36 -4.69 -19.28
N LEU A 293 27.77 -4.05 -20.38
CA LEU A 293 26.90 -3.76 -21.51
C LEU A 293 26.33 -5.04 -22.14
N LYS A 294 27.21 -6.01 -22.43
CA LYS A 294 26.82 -7.30 -23.00
C LYS A 294 25.80 -8.01 -22.12
N ASP A 295 26.03 -8.06 -20.80
CA ASP A 295 25.11 -8.71 -19.87
C ASP A 295 23.75 -8.01 -19.78
N ARG A 296 23.72 -6.67 -19.84
CA ARG A 296 22.46 -5.91 -19.83
C ARG A 296 21.67 -6.11 -21.13
N LEU A 297 22.34 -6.04 -22.29
CA LEU A 297 21.70 -6.29 -23.58
C LEU A 297 21.14 -7.71 -23.69
N LEU A 298 21.87 -8.72 -23.22
CA LEU A 298 21.39 -10.10 -23.24
C LEU A 298 20.22 -10.30 -22.27
N ARG A 299 20.28 -9.77 -21.04
CA ARG A 299 19.26 -10.02 -20.01
C ARG A 299 18.00 -9.18 -20.15
N LEU A 300 18.09 -7.97 -20.71
CA LEU A 300 16.95 -7.07 -20.89
C LEU A 300 16.48 -7.05 -22.34
N GLY A 301 17.41 -7.03 -23.30
CA GLY A 301 17.10 -6.95 -24.72
C GLY A 301 16.47 -8.22 -25.28
N ILE A 302 17.08 -9.40 -25.07
CA ILE A 302 16.54 -10.66 -25.61
C ILE A 302 15.12 -10.93 -25.09
N PRO A 303 14.83 -10.87 -23.78
CA PRO A 303 13.45 -11.08 -23.31
C PRO A 303 12.47 -10.04 -23.86
N THR A 304 12.92 -8.80 -24.09
CA THR A 304 12.08 -7.76 -24.72
C THR A 304 11.75 -8.14 -26.16
N LEU A 305 12.73 -8.58 -26.95
CA LEU A 305 12.50 -9.01 -28.34
C LEU A 305 11.56 -10.21 -28.40
N ILE A 306 11.78 -11.23 -27.55
CA ILE A 306 10.88 -12.39 -27.44
C ILE A 306 9.47 -11.91 -27.09
N TYR A 307 9.32 -10.99 -26.13
CA TYR A 307 8.01 -10.49 -25.77
C TYR A 307 7.33 -9.77 -26.94
N VAL A 308 8.02 -8.81 -27.57
CA VAL A 308 7.46 -7.97 -28.63
C VAL A 308 7.08 -8.80 -29.85
N PHE A 309 7.94 -9.73 -30.28
CA PHE A 309 7.74 -10.47 -31.54
C PHE A 309 6.98 -11.79 -31.40
N ILE A 310 6.93 -12.37 -30.20
CA ILE A 310 6.27 -13.67 -29.98
C ILE A 310 5.09 -13.49 -29.03
N LEU A 311 5.33 -13.03 -27.79
CA LEU A 311 4.31 -13.03 -26.76
C LEU A 311 3.19 -12.02 -27.03
N SER A 312 3.52 -10.78 -27.42
CA SER A 312 2.55 -9.72 -27.71
C SER A 312 1.59 -10.12 -28.84
N PRO A 313 2.05 -10.57 -30.03
CA PRO A 313 1.17 -11.05 -31.09
C PRO A 313 0.24 -12.18 -30.65
N ILE A 314 0.78 -13.19 -29.94
CA ILE A 314 -0.03 -14.31 -29.42
C ILE A 314 -1.17 -13.80 -28.54
N THR A 315 -0.87 -12.92 -27.58
CA THR A 315 -1.90 -12.38 -26.67
C THR A 315 -2.96 -11.52 -27.36
N ARG A 316 -2.58 -10.77 -28.39
CA ARG A 316 -3.48 -9.85 -29.10
C ARG A 316 -4.38 -10.60 -30.08
N ILE A 317 -3.84 -11.58 -30.80
CA ILE A 317 -4.62 -12.45 -31.68
C ILE A 317 -5.63 -13.26 -30.85
N SER A 318 -5.21 -13.82 -29.70
CA SER A 318 -6.10 -14.62 -28.84
C SER A 318 -7.27 -13.82 -28.25
N THR A 319 -7.12 -12.50 -28.11
CA THR A 319 -8.15 -11.63 -27.50
C THR A 319 -9.04 -10.92 -28.52
N HIS A 320 -8.50 -10.50 -29.66
CA HIS A 320 -9.20 -9.67 -30.64
C HIS A 320 -9.49 -10.39 -31.98
N GLY A 321 -9.04 -11.64 -32.17
CA GLY A 321 -9.36 -12.44 -33.36
C GLY A 321 -8.94 -11.78 -34.68
N GLN A 322 -9.78 -11.89 -35.72
CA GLN A 322 -9.51 -11.28 -37.03
C GLN A 322 -9.44 -9.74 -36.99
N GLN A 323 -10.04 -9.07 -35.99
CA GLN A 323 -9.92 -7.62 -35.81
C GLN A 323 -8.51 -7.20 -35.36
N ALA A 324 -7.74 -8.10 -34.72
CA ALA A 324 -6.32 -7.88 -34.43
C ALA A 324 -5.47 -7.82 -35.72
N LEU A 325 -5.92 -8.52 -36.77
CA LEU A 325 -5.24 -8.65 -38.06
C LEU A 325 -5.77 -7.63 -39.09
N ALA A 326 -7.02 -7.17 -38.94
CA ALA A 326 -7.70 -6.23 -39.85
C ALA A 326 -7.64 -4.75 -39.40
N GLY A 327 -7.24 -4.46 -38.16
CA GLY A 327 -7.11 -3.09 -37.66
C GLY A 327 -5.87 -2.37 -38.23
N ASN A 328 -6.03 -1.08 -38.57
CA ASN A 328 -4.95 -0.18 -39.00
C ASN A 328 -3.92 0.02 -37.88
N THR A 329 -2.98 -0.93 -37.75
CA THR A 329 -1.52 -0.73 -37.70
C THR A 329 -0.90 -2.05 -37.23
N THR A 330 -0.03 -2.64 -38.06
CA THR A 330 0.90 -3.72 -37.67
C THR A 330 1.68 -3.38 -36.39
N ALA A 331 1.90 -2.09 -36.11
CA ALA A 331 2.48 -1.58 -34.87
C ALA A 331 1.68 -1.92 -33.59
N SER A 332 0.37 -2.17 -33.69
CA SER A 332 -0.46 -2.57 -32.55
C SER A 332 -0.18 -4.00 -32.09
N LEU A 333 0.25 -4.90 -33.00
CA LEU A 333 0.58 -6.30 -32.69
C LEU A 333 1.93 -6.41 -31.95
N PHE A 334 2.89 -5.58 -32.32
CA PHE A 334 4.26 -5.55 -31.79
C PHE A 334 4.40 -4.48 -30.70
N SER A 335 3.69 -4.67 -29.59
CA SER A 335 3.66 -3.73 -28.47
C SER A 335 4.70 -4.10 -27.41
N LEU A 336 5.40 -3.10 -26.86
CA LEU A 336 6.30 -3.27 -25.71
C LEU A 336 5.59 -3.90 -24.50
N GLY A 337 4.32 -3.55 -24.29
CA GLY A 337 3.54 -4.05 -23.16
C GLY A 337 4.27 -3.80 -21.83
N PRO A 338 4.35 -4.77 -20.91
CA PRO A 338 5.05 -4.61 -19.64
C PRO A 338 6.56 -4.40 -19.81
N MET A 339 7.16 -4.82 -20.95
CA MET A 339 8.62 -4.76 -21.15
C MET A 339 9.17 -3.33 -21.29
N TRP A 340 8.31 -2.30 -21.34
CA TRP A 340 8.72 -0.89 -21.30
C TRP A 340 9.71 -0.60 -20.18
N PHE A 341 9.54 -1.23 -19.00
CA PHE A 341 10.43 -1.03 -17.87
C PHE A 341 11.83 -1.60 -18.11
N ALA A 342 11.93 -2.77 -18.76
CA ALA A 342 13.21 -3.36 -19.12
C ALA A 342 13.96 -2.49 -20.14
N VAL A 343 13.24 -1.91 -21.10
CA VAL A 343 13.82 -0.98 -22.08
C VAL A 343 14.26 0.33 -21.43
N MET A 344 13.42 0.95 -20.60
CA MET A 344 13.78 2.17 -19.88
C MET A 344 14.97 1.94 -18.94
N LEU A 345 15.02 0.79 -18.27
CA LEU A 345 16.16 0.41 -17.44
C LEU A 345 17.44 0.25 -18.27
N LEU A 346 17.35 -0.32 -19.46
CA LEU A 346 18.48 -0.41 -20.38
C LEU A 346 18.98 0.99 -20.78
N VAL A 347 18.07 1.94 -21.07
CA VAL A 347 18.42 3.35 -21.34
C VAL A 347 19.14 3.98 -20.15
N PHE A 348 18.66 3.78 -18.92
CA PHE A 348 19.31 4.29 -17.72
C PHE A 348 20.70 3.66 -17.47
N ASP A 349 20.84 2.35 -17.70
CA ASP A 349 22.13 1.66 -17.59
C ASP A 349 23.14 2.13 -18.65
N LEU A 350 22.68 2.41 -19.87
CA LEU A 350 23.51 3.02 -20.93
C LEU A 350 23.92 4.45 -20.57
N GLY A 351 23.00 5.25 -20.02
CA GLY A 351 23.30 6.58 -19.52
C GLY A 351 24.35 6.54 -18.39
N TYR A 352 24.23 5.58 -17.47
CA TYR A 352 25.23 5.36 -16.43
C TYR A 352 26.60 4.95 -17.01
N LEU A 353 26.62 4.06 -18.00
CA LEU A 353 27.84 3.68 -18.72
C LEU A 353 28.52 4.89 -19.37
N ALA A 354 27.76 5.70 -20.12
CA ALA A 354 28.25 6.91 -20.78
C ALA A 354 28.80 7.94 -19.76
N TRP A 355 28.11 8.13 -18.64
CA TRP A 355 28.61 8.97 -17.56
C TRP A 355 29.94 8.46 -17.00
N ARG A 356 30.09 7.15 -16.80
CA ARG A 356 31.31 6.52 -16.27
C ARG A 356 32.49 6.58 -17.25
N THR A 357 32.23 6.55 -18.57
CA THR A 357 33.29 6.73 -19.57
C THR A 357 33.76 8.18 -19.64
N ILE A 358 32.86 9.15 -19.49
CA ILE A 358 33.18 10.60 -19.53
C ILE A 358 33.96 11.05 -18.29
N VAL A 359 33.55 10.65 -17.08
CA VAL A 359 34.14 11.12 -15.80
C VAL A 359 35.48 10.44 -15.46
N LYS A 360 36.00 9.60 -16.35
CA LYS A 360 37.10 8.62 -16.15
C LYS A 360 36.78 7.60 -15.06
N ASN A 361 37.13 6.34 -15.31
CA ASN A 361 36.94 5.19 -14.41
C ASN A 361 37.81 5.26 -13.14
N ARG A 362 37.67 6.31 -12.33
CA ARG A 362 38.27 6.31 -10.99
C ARG A 362 37.64 5.15 -10.21
N PRO A 363 38.44 4.32 -9.52
CA PRO A 363 37.90 3.31 -8.61
C PRO A 363 37.00 4.04 -7.62
N GLU A 364 35.76 3.58 -7.48
CA GLU A 364 34.85 4.19 -6.51
C GLU A 364 35.45 3.97 -5.11
N ARG A 365 35.53 5.06 -4.33
CA ARG A 365 36.10 5.01 -2.98
C ARG A 365 35.41 3.89 -2.17
N PRO A 366 36.16 3.16 -1.33
CA PRO A 366 35.58 2.16 -0.43
C PRO A 366 34.46 2.79 0.40
N VAL A 367 33.45 1.97 0.73
CA VAL A 367 32.33 2.36 1.59
C VAL A 367 32.92 3.04 2.83
N PRO A 368 32.57 4.31 3.12
CA PRO A 368 33.16 5.02 4.24
C PRO A 368 32.89 4.25 5.54
N GLU A 369 33.92 4.13 6.39
CA GLU A 369 33.83 3.44 7.71
C GLU A 369 32.68 3.98 8.58
N ASN A 370 32.24 5.22 8.33
CA ASN A 370 31.09 5.84 8.96
C ASN A 370 30.09 6.33 7.89
N PRO A 371 29.14 5.48 7.44
CA PRO A 371 28.16 5.89 6.45
C PRO A 371 27.25 6.99 7.02
N ARG A 372 27.24 8.16 6.37
CA ARG A 372 26.33 9.27 6.75
C ARG A 372 24.89 8.78 6.67
N SER A 373 24.22 8.77 7.82
CA SER A 373 22.82 8.38 7.93
C SER A 373 21.93 9.31 7.10
N LEU A 374 20.93 8.71 6.45
CA LEU A 374 19.92 9.46 5.71
C LEU A 374 19.05 10.24 6.71
N THR A 375 19.06 11.57 6.63
CA THR A 375 18.32 12.43 7.55
C THR A 375 16.90 12.69 7.05
N PHE A 376 15.99 12.94 7.97
CA PHE A 376 14.61 13.31 7.65
C PHE A 376 14.53 14.54 6.75
N ARG A 377 15.36 15.57 7.03
CA ARG A 377 15.41 16.80 6.23
C ARG A 377 15.74 16.54 4.77
N ALA A 378 16.69 15.64 4.49
CA ALA A 378 17.06 15.27 3.13
C ALA A 378 15.93 14.55 2.40
N VAL A 379 15.21 13.65 3.09
CA VAL A 379 14.05 12.95 2.53
C VAL A 379 12.90 13.91 2.25
N ALA A 380 12.57 14.80 3.19
CA ALA A 380 11.52 15.79 3.02
C ALA A 380 11.83 16.75 1.87
N LEU A 381 13.07 17.25 1.79
CA LEU A 381 13.52 18.07 0.67
C LEU A 381 13.40 17.32 -0.66
N PHE A 382 13.80 16.05 -0.70
CA PHE A 382 13.66 15.24 -1.91
C PHE A 382 12.19 15.06 -2.33
N MET A 383 11.28 14.80 -1.38
CA MET A 383 9.84 14.72 -1.68
C MET A 383 9.31 16.03 -2.29
N LEU A 384 9.73 17.19 -1.77
CA LEU A 384 9.32 18.49 -2.30
C LEU A 384 9.89 18.77 -3.68
N VAL A 385 11.18 18.50 -3.89
CA VAL A 385 11.84 18.67 -5.19
C VAL A 385 11.22 17.74 -6.24
N LEU A 386 10.94 16.49 -5.87
CA LEU A 386 10.28 15.53 -6.74
C LEU A 386 8.86 15.98 -7.08
N ALA A 387 8.09 16.49 -6.11
CA ALA A 387 6.75 17.02 -6.32
C ALA A 387 6.77 18.21 -7.29
N ALA A 388 7.70 19.15 -7.09
CA ALA A 388 7.86 20.31 -7.95
C ALA A 388 8.26 19.91 -9.38
N ALA A 389 9.26 19.05 -9.54
CA ALA A 389 9.71 18.57 -10.85
C ALA A 389 8.60 17.81 -11.59
N SER A 390 7.89 16.93 -10.88
CA SER A 390 6.73 16.20 -11.42
C SER A 390 5.61 17.14 -11.84
N TYR A 391 5.28 18.15 -11.03
CA TYR A 391 4.25 19.13 -11.36
C TYR A 391 4.63 19.95 -12.59
N LEU A 392 5.85 20.50 -12.63
CA LEU A 392 6.34 21.30 -13.77
C LEU A 392 6.32 20.50 -15.07
N LEU A 393 6.74 19.23 -15.04
CA LEU A 393 6.67 18.38 -16.21
C LEU A 393 5.21 18.12 -16.64
N ARG A 394 4.29 17.93 -15.68
CA ARG A 394 2.86 17.69 -15.93
C ARG A 394 2.10 18.91 -16.45
N ILE A 395 2.67 20.11 -16.39
CA ILE A 395 2.14 21.28 -17.10
C ILE A 395 2.17 21.02 -18.61
N VAL A 396 3.28 20.47 -19.11
CA VAL A 396 3.52 20.23 -20.54
C VAL A 396 3.04 18.83 -20.96
N ILE A 397 3.32 17.82 -20.14
CA ILE A 397 3.03 16.41 -20.42
C ILE A 397 2.12 15.85 -19.32
N PRO A 398 0.79 16.00 -19.46
CA PRO A 398 -0.17 15.48 -18.49
C PRO A 398 -0.17 13.95 -18.43
N TYR A 399 -0.76 13.41 -17.38
CA TYR A 399 -0.97 11.98 -17.26
C TYR A 399 -1.86 11.42 -18.39
N GLY A 400 -1.62 10.15 -18.74
CA GLY A 400 -2.47 9.41 -19.69
C GLY A 400 -2.05 9.49 -21.15
N ILE A 401 -0.99 10.22 -21.50
CA ILE A 401 -0.44 10.25 -22.87
C ILE A 401 0.74 9.27 -22.99
N PRO A 402 0.53 8.01 -23.43
CA PRO A 402 1.63 7.10 -23.73
C PRO A 402 2.41 7.57 -24.96
N ILE A 403 3.73 7.37 -24.97
CA ILE A 403 4.61 7.73 -26.09
C ILE A 403 5.48 6.52 -26.44
N LEU A 404 5.46 6.09 -27.72
CA LEU A 404 6.31 5.01 -28.24
C LEU A 404 6.25 3.71 -27.41
N GLY A 405 5.08 3.37 -26.87
CA GLY A 405 4.87 2.18 -26.03
C GLY A 405 5.35 2.30 -24.57
N PHE A 406 5.87 3.46 -24.17
CA PHE A 406 6.13 3.79 -22.77
C PHE A 406 4.89 4.39 -22.11
N PRO A 407 4.69 4.16 -20.79
CA PRO A 407 3.73 4.91 -20.00
C PRO A 407 4.03 6.42 -20.07
N SER A 408 3.04 7.23 -19.70
CA SER A 408 3.15 8.69 -19.75
C SER A 408 4.50 9.20 -19.22
N PRO A 409 5.25 10.02 -20.00
CA PRO A 409 6.51 10.60 -19.55
C PRO A 409 6.38 11.44 -18.28
N GLY A 410 5.17 11.79 -17.85
CA GLY A 410 4.91 12.45 -16.57
C GLY A 410 5.42 11.69 -15.33
N TYR A 411 5.74 10.40 -15.45
CA TYR A 411 6.40 9.60 -14.41
C TYR A 411 7.95 9.64 -14.45
N LEU A 412 8.54 10.19 -15.52
CA LEU A 412 9.99 10.18 -15.74
C LEU A 412 10.80 10.83 -14.60
N PRO A 413 10.38 11.97 -13.99
CA PRO A 413 11.10 12.57 -12.87
C PRO A 413 11.26 11.59 -11.71
N GLN A 414 10.21 10.83 -11.40
CA GLN A 414 10.24 9.81 -10.36
C GLN A 414 11.15 8.64 -10.75
N TYR A 415 11.00 8.07 -11.95
CA TYR A 415 11.79 6.91 -12.36
C TYR A 415 13.28 7.20 -12.41
N LEU A 416 13.66 8.33 -13.01
CA LEU A 416 15.06 8.75 -13.11
C LEU A 416 15.64 9.08 -11.73
N SER A 417 14.93 9.86 -10.92
CA SER A 417 15.43 10.24 -9.58
C SER A 417 15.57 9.03 -8.66
N PHE A 418 14.65 8.08 -8.70
CA PHE A 418 14.74 6.84 -7.92
C PHE A 418 15.93 5.99 -8.36
N PHE A 419 16.18 5.86 -9.67
CA PHE A 419 17.37 5.17 -10.19
C PHE A 419 18.67 5.84 -9.72
N LEU A 420 18.76 7.17 -9.81
CA LEU A 420 19.92 7.94 -9.33
C LEU A 420 20.11 7.83 -7.81
N ILE A 421 19.03 7.88 -7.04
CA ILE A 421 19.07 7.63 -5.59
C ILE A 421 19.50 6.20 -5.30
N GLY A 422 19.11 5.22 -6.09
CA GLY A 422 19.61 3.85 -6.02
C GLY A 422 21.13 3.81 -6.11
N ILE A 423 21.71 4.49 -7.10
CA ILE A 423 23.18 4.61 -7.26
C ILE A 423 23.82 5.25 -6.03
N LEU A 424 23.25 6.33 -5.50
CA LEU A 424 23.73 6.98 -4.28
C LEU A 424 23.60 6.08 -3.05
N ALA A 425 22.51 5.33 -2.96
CA ALA A 425 22.22 4.40 -1.88
C ALA A 425 23.23 3.25 -1.86
N PHE A 426 23.71 2.79 -3.02
CA PHE A 426 24.80 1.82 -3.10
C PHE A 426 26.10 2.39 -2.52
N ARG A 427 26.45 3.63 -2.90
CA ARG A 427 27.69 4.28 -2.44
C ARG A 427 27.73 4.56 -0.94
N ARG A 428 26.57 4.78 -0.32
CA ARG A 428 26.45 5.09 1.12
C ARG A 428 25.88 3.93 1.93
N ASP A 429 25.72 2.76 1.32
CA ASP A 429 25.13 1.56 1.92
C ASP A 429 23.78 1.85 2.63
N TRP A 430 22.96 2.71 2.02
CA TRP A 430 21.70 3.17 2.61
C TRP A 430 20.69 2.04 2.78
N LEU A 431 20.67 1.06 1.89
CA LEU A 431 19.73 -0.06 2.04
C LEU A 431 19.95 -0.83 3.35
N ARG A 432 21.20 -0.91 3.85
CA ARG A 432 21.51 -1.50 5.15
C ARG A 432 21.38 -0.51 6.31
N SER A 433 21.77 0.75 6.10
CA SER A 433 21.91 1.74 7.17
C SER A 433 20.70 2.66 7.42
N ILE A 434 19.69 2.70 6.53
CA ILE A 434 18.49 3.54 6.73
C ILE A 434 17.84 3.20 8.08
N PRO A 435 17.59 4.16 8.98
CA PRO A 435 17.00 3.86 10.28
C PRO A 435 15.54 3.41 10.14
N GLY A 436 15.12 2.44 10.96
CA GLY A 436 13.75 1.91 10.92
C GLY A 436 12.67 2.96 11.24
N SER A 437 13.02 4.00 12.01
CA SER A 437 12.15 5.15 12.29
C SER A 437 11.78 5.91 11.02
N LEU A 438 12.70 6.03 10.06
CA LEU A 438 12.45 6.73 8.79
C LEU A 438 11.50 5.95 7.89
N GLY A 439 11.55 4.61 7.95
CA GLY A 439 10.57 3.76 7.27
C GLY A 439 9.16 3.86 7.85
N GLN A 440 9.02 3.90 9.17
CA GLN A 440 7.73 4.09 9.82
C GLN A 440 7.18 5.50 9.59
N LEU A 441 8.04 6.52 9.67
CA LEU A 441 7.65 7.88 9.36
C LEU A 441 7.23 8.00 7.89
N GLY A 442 7.96 7.36 6.96
CA GLY A 442 7.58 7.27 5.56
C GLY A 442 6.20 6.63 5.37
N PHE A 443 5.92 5.52 6.06
CA PHE A 443 4.62 4.85 6.03
C PHE A 443 3.49 5.76 6.53
N VAL A 444 3.71 6.42 7.67
CA VAL A 444 2.76 7.36 8.27
C VAL A 444 2.51 8.54 7.33
N LEU A 445 3.55 9.13 6.75
CA LEU A 445 3.42 10.23 5.78
C LEU A 445 2.69 9.80 4.52
N ALA A 446 2.92 8.58 4.02
CA ALA A 446 2.19 8.04 2.88
C ALA A 446 0.69 7.90 3.17
N ILE A 447 0.33 7.35 4.34
CA ILE A 447 -1.08 7.24 4.76
C ILE A 447 -1.70 8.64 4.88
N LEU A 448 -1.03 9.56 5.55
CA LEU A 448 -1.54 10.92 5.75
C LEU A 448 -1.69 11.67 4.44
N ALA A 449 -0.72 11.57 3.54
CA ALA A 449 -0.83 12.15 2.20
C ALA A 449 -2.06 11.57 1.48
N THR A 450 -2.27 10.26 1.50
CA THR A 450 -3.44 9.62 0.87
C THR A 450 -4.76 10.01 1.51
N VAL A 451 -4.79 10.23 2.81
CA VAL A 451 -6.02 10.66 3.49
C VAL A 451 -6.31 12.14 3.26
N ILE A 452 -5.29 12.98 3.20
CA ILE A 452 -5.43 14.45 3.20
C ILE A 452 -5.35 15.00 1.77
N LEU A 453 -4.24 14.74 1.08
CA LEU A 453 -3.91 15.40 -0.19
C LEU A 453 -4.68 14.78 -1.36
N LEU A 454 -4.87 13.46 -1.36
CA LEU A 454 -5.54 12.79 -2.47
C LEU A 454 -7.01 13.23 -2.63
N PRO A 455 -7.87 13.26 -1.60
CA PRO A 455 -9.22 13.82 -1.74
C PRO A 455 -9.20 15.27 -2.21
N VAL A 456 -8.28 16.09 -1.69
CA VAL A 456 -8.13 17.51 -2.07
C VAL A 456 -7.77 17.65 -3.54
N ALA A 457 -6.86 16.82 -4.05
CA ALA A 457 -6.50 16.80 -5.47
C ALA A 457 -7.69 16.41 -6.38
N LEU A 458 -8.65 15.63 -5.87
CA LEU A 458 -9.81 15.18 -6.62
C LEU A 458 -10.99 16.17 -6.58
N ILE A 459 -10.86 17.33 -5.91
CA ILE A 459 -11.90 18.36 -5.86
C ILE A 459 -11.96 19.14 -7.19
N GLY A 460 -13.14 19.19 -7.82
CA GLY A 460 -13.43 20.06 -8.97
C GLY A 460 -13.86 19.31 -10.24
N LEU A 461 -13.68 19.95 -11.41
CA LEU A 461 -13.98 19.37 -12.73
C LEU A 461 -13.25 18.03 -12.92
N LYS A 462 -13.98 17.03 -13.43
CA LYS A 462 -13.42 15.70 -13.77
C LYS A 462 -12.14 15.90 -14.59
N SER A 463 -11.05 15.24 -14.18
CA SER A 463 -9.70 15.25 -14.79
C SER A 463 -8.74 16.41 -14.45
N SER A 464 -9.11 17.38 -13.62
CA SER A 464 -8.22 18.51 -13.29
C SER A 464 -6.89 18.09 -12.66
N PHE A 465 -6.83 16.95 -11.95
CA PHE A 465 -5.61 16.43 -11.30
C PHE A 465 -4.57 15.86 -12.28
N ILE A 466 -4.94 15.61 -13.55
CA ILE A 466 -4.12 14.90 -14.54
C ILE A 466 -2.92 15.75 -15.02
N GLY A 467 -3.01 17.08 -15.01
CA GLY A 467 -1.93 17.95 -15.49
C GLY A 467 -2.38 19.38 -15.81
N TYR A 468 -1.73 20.00 -16.80
CA TYR A 468 -2.07 21.31 -17.39
C TYR A 468 -1.93 22.52 -16.45
N GLY A 469 -1.11 22.40 -15.41
CA GLY A 469 -0.83 23.52 -14.50
C GLY A 469 -1.95 23.86 -13.52
N SER A 470 -2.99 23.03 -13.40
CA SER A 470 -4.00 23.21 -12.36
C SER A 470 -3.39 23.08 -10.94
N TRP A 471 -3.99 23.75 -9.95
CA TRP A 471 -3.56 23.60 -8.57
C TRP A 471 -3.84 22.17 -8.04
N GLN A 472 -4.88 21.51 -8.54
CA GLN A 472 -5.17 20.11 -8.23
C GLN A 472 -4.04 19.18 -8.66
N SER A 473 -3.45 19.43 -9.84
CA SER A 473 -2.30 18.67 -10.33
C SER A 473 -1.06 18.88 -9.44
N ALA A 474 -0.88 20.09 -8.87
CA ALA A 474 0.19 20.34 -7.90
C ALA A 474 -0.03 19.55 -6.60
N VAL A 475 -1.25 19.54 -6.05
CA VAL A 475 -1.59 18.75 -4.86
C VAL A 475 -1.43 17.25 -5.15
N PHE A 476 -1.83 16.79 -6.34
CA PHE A 476 -1.66 15.40 -6.76
C PHE A 476 -0.18 15.04 -6.89
N ALA A 477 0.66 15.90 -7.46
CA ALA A 477 2.10 15.68 -7.56
C ALA A 477 2.79 15.62 -6.19
N LEU A 478 2.33 16.43 -5.24
CA LEU A 478 2.79 16.38 -3.85
C LEU A 478 2.38 15.07 -3.17
N TRP A 479 1.11 14.68 -3.29
CA TRP A 479 0.62 13.40 -2.80
C TRP A 479 1.43 12.22 -3.35
N ASP A 480 1.55 12.16 -4.67
CA ASP A 480 2.22 11.10 -5.43
C ASP A 480 3.68 10.96 -4.98
N SER A 481 4.40 12.08 -4.84
CA SER A 481 5.80 12.08 -4.40
C SER A 481 5.97 11.65 -2.94
N ILE A 482 5.12 12.11 -2.02
CA ILE A 482 5.16 11.70 -0.60
C ILE A 482 4.82 10.22 -0.49
N PHE A 483 3.78 9.76 -1.19
CA PHE A 483 3.35 8.36 -1.17
C PHE A 483 4.44 7.44 -1.74
N ALA A 484 5.00 7.80 -2.89
CA ALA A 484 6.08 7.07 -3.56
C ALA A 484 7.28 6.84 -2.64
N VAL A 485 7.82 7.93 -2.08
CA VAL A 485 9.02 7.89 -1.24
C VAL A 485 8.71 7.24 0.11
N GLY A 486 7.57 7.59 0.70
CA GLY A 486 7.13 7.07 1.99
C GLY A 486 6.93 5.56 1.98
N MET A 487 6.19 5.04 1.00
CA MET A 487 5.98 3.59 0.82
C MET A 487 7.27 2.86 0.47
N SER A 488 8.15 3.46 -0.33
CA SER A 488 9.44 2.86 -0.66
C SER A 488 10.32 2.67 0.58
N LEU A 489 10.42 3.69 1.43
CA LEU A 489 11.16 3.60 2.71
C LEU A 489 10.52 2.59 3.67
N ALA A 490 9.17 2.58 3.75
CA ALA A 490 8.43 1.64 4.57
C ALA A 490 8.69 0.19 4.16
N LEU A 491 8.57 -0.12 2.87
CA LEU A 491 8.77 -1.46 2.34
C LEU A 491 10.23 -1.91 2.46
N LEU A 492 11.20 -1.04 2.17
CA LEU A 492 12.62 -1.36 2.32
C LEU A 492 12.96 -1.74 3.75
N THR A 493 12.55 -0.92 4.73
CA THR A 493 12.81 -1.18 6.14
C THR A 493 12.02 -2.39 6.68
N PHE A 494 10.78 -2.59 6.22
CA PHE A 494 9.95 -3.74 6.57
C PHE A 494 10.58 -5.05 6.08
N PHE A 495 10.92 -5.14 4.79
CA PHE A 495 11.52 -6.35 4.23
C PHE A 495 12.89 -6.63 4.87
N ARG A 496 13.70 -5.59 5.10
CA ARG A 496 14.98 -5.76 5.80
C ARG A 496 14.81 -6.30 7.21
N ARG A 497 13.78 -5.88 7.94
CA ARG A 497 13.54 -6.32 9.33
C ARG A 497 12.94 -7.73 9.39
N PHE A 498 11.95 -8.03 8.56
CA PHE A 498 11.10 -9.22 8.72
C PHE A 498 11.38 -10.31 7.68
N LEU A 499 11.91 -9.95 6.51
CA LEU A 499 12.05 -10.84 5.35
C LEU A 499 13.49 -10.88 4.83
N ASN A 500 14.49 -10.72 5.71
CA ASN A 500 15.91 -10.86 5.36
C ASN A 500 16.42 -12.31 5.45
N GLY A 501 15.59 -13.25 5.89
CA GLY A 501 15.96 -14.67 5.90
C GLY A 501 15.98 -15.24 4.49
N GLY A 502 17.10 -15.82 4.07
CA GLY A 502 17.22 -16.61 2.83
C GLY A 502 16.47 -17.95 2.87
N LYS A 503 15.21 -17.94 3.32
CA LYS A 503 14.34 -19.13 3.42
C LYS A 503 14.20 -19.80 2.05
N LYS A 504 14.05 -21.13 2.03
CA LYS A 504 13.97 -21.93 0.79
C LYS A 504 12.93 -21.38 -0.20
N LEU A 505 11.72 -21.05 0.29
CA LEU A 505 10.65 -20.49 -0.54
C LEU A 505 10.98 -19.11 -1.11
N GLY A 506 11.51 -18.18 -0.31
CA GLY A 506 11.90 -16.85 -0.78
C GLY A 506 13.00 -16.92 -1.85
N ARG A 507 13.99 -17.80 -1.67
CA ARG A 507 15.02 -18.07 -2.67
C ARG A 507 14.41 -18.62 -3.97
N LEU A 508 13.51 -19.60 -3.88
CA LEU A 508 12.82 -20.15 -5.04
C LEU A 508 12.09 -19.05 -5.80
N LEU A 509 11.18 -18.32 -5.14
CA LEU A 509 10.38 -17.28 -5.79
C LEU A 509 11.26 -16.18 -6.39
N SER A 510 12.30 -15.73 -5.67
CA SER A 510 13.19 -14.68 -6.18
C SER A 510 13.94 -15.07 -7.46
N GLN A 511 14.33 -16.35 -7.60
CA GLN A 511 15.01 -16.84 -8.79
C GLN A 511 14.11 -16.84 -10.03
N HIS A 512 12.79 -16.96 -9.86
CA HIS A 512 11.83 -16.98 -10.98
C HIS A 512 11.17 -15.62 -11.23
N SER A 513 11.37 -14.64 -10.35
CA SER A 513 10.68 -13.34 -10.40
C SER A 513 10.85 -12.59 -11.74
N PHE A 514 12.03 -12.59 -12.34
CA PHE A 514 12.24 -11.92 -13.63
C PHE A 514 11.52 -12.64 -14.77
N THR A 515 11.56 -13.98 -14.80
CA THR A 515 10.80 -14.76 -15.79
C THR A 515 9.30 -14.52 -15.65
N VAL A 516 8.75 -14.52 -14.43
CA VAL A 516 7.34 -14.18 -14.18
C VAL A 516 7.01 -12.81 -14.76
N TYR A 517 7.84 -11.80 -14.50
CA TYR A 517 7.65 -10.46 -15.06
C TYR A 517 7.62 -10.46 -16.61
N VAL A 518 8.38 -11.31 -17.30
CA VAL A 518 8.33 -11.38 -18.77
C VAL A 518 7.04 -12.07 -19.26
N ILE A 519 6.61 -13.16 -18.61
CA ILE A 519 5.56 -14.03 -19.16
C ILE A 519 4.15 -13.79 -18.59
N HIS A 520 4.01 -12.97 -17.54
CA HIS A 520 2.74 -12.87 -16.81
C HIS A 520 1.57 -12.44 -17.68
N VAL A 521 1.75 -11.50 -18.62
CA VAL A 521 0.64 -11.00 -19.47
C VAL A 521 0.00 -12.13 -20.31
N PRO A 522 0.75 -12.94 -21.08
CA PRO A 522 0.18 -14.12 -21.70
C PRO A 522 -0.57 -15.05 -20.74
N VAL A 523 0.05 -15.37 -19.61
CA VAL A 523 -0.53 -16.31 -18.64
C VAL A 523 -1.87 -15.80 -18.10
N ILE A 524 -1.95 -14.53 -17.69
CA ILE A 524 -3.19 -13.95 -17.17
C ILE A 524 -4.26 -13.75 -18.26
N VAL A 525 -3.87 -13.49 -19.51
CA VAL A 525 -4.80 -13.39 -20.65
C VAL A 525 -5.43 -14.75 -20.95
N PHE A 526 -4.65 -15.83 -21.02
CA PHE A 526 -5.19 -17.17 -21.21
C PHE A 526 -6.06 -17.63 -20.03
N LEU A 527 -5.66 -17.29 -18.80
CA LEU A 527 -6.48 -17.54 -17.62
C LEU A 527 -7.82 -16.77 -17.69
N MET A 528 -7.80 -15.52 -18.13
CA MET A 528 -9.00 -14.72 -18.34
C MET A 528 -9.92 -15.34 -19.40
N LEU A 529 -9.37 -15.82 -20.51
CA LEU A 529 -10.13 -16.53 -21.55
C LEU A 529 -10.75 -17.82 -21.00
N ALA A 530 -10.02 -18.59 -20.19
CA ALA A 530 -10.53 -19.80 -19.54
C ALA A 530 -11.66 -19.49 -18.54
N LEU A 531 -11.57 -18.37 -17.83
CA LEU A 531 -12.58 -17.91 -16.87
C LEU A 531 -13.70 -17.08 -17.52
N ARG A 532 -13.73 -16.96 -18.85
CA ARG A 532 -14.67 -16.07 -19.57
C ARG A 532 -16.13 -16.48 -19.38
N SER A 533 -16.43 -17.79 -19.38
CA SER A 533 -17.79 -18.33 -19.27
C SER A 533 -18.38 -18.20 -17.86
N LEU A 534 -17.54 -18.03 -16.84
CA LEU A 534 -17.99 -17.86 -15.46
C LEU A 534 -18.71 -16.52 -15.33
N GLN A 535 -20.01 -16.48 -15.04
CA GLN A 535 -20.76 -15.21 -14.86
C GLN A 535 -20.81 -14.82 -13.38
N THR A 536 -19.75 -14.17 -12.89
CA THR A 536 -19.63 -13.70 -11.50
C THR A 536 -19.18 -12.25 -11.43
N GLN A 537 -19.33 -11.63 -10.26
CA GLN A 537 -18.91 -10.24 -10.03
C GLN A 537 -17.40 -10.05 -10.31
N PRO A 538 -16.97 -8.93 -10.92
CA PRO A 538 -15.57 -8.69 -11.31
C PRO A 538 -14.57 -8.82 -10.15
N GLN A 539 -14.96 -8.45 -8.92
CA GLN A 539 -14.12 -8.55 -7.72
C GLN A 539 -13.85 -10.02 -7.34
N LEU A 540 -14.86 -10.88 -7.44
CA LEU A 540 -14.74 -12.32 -7.15
C LEU A 540 -13.92 -13.02 -8.24
N LYS A 541 -14.12 -12.65 -9.51
CA LYS A 541 -13.27 -13.11 -10.62
C LYS A 541 -11.82 -12.71 -10.42
N PHE A 542 -11.57 -11.47 -10.02
CA PHE A 542 -10.23 -11.00 -9.68
C PHE A 542 -9.62 -11.84 -8.55
N GLY A 543 -10.35 -12.08 -7.46
CA GLY A 543 -9.87 -12.89 -6.34
C GLY A 543 -9.49 -14.30 -6.78
N LEU A 544 -10.36 -14.96 -7.54
CA LEU A 544 -10.11 -16.29 -8.10
C LEU A 544 -8.89 -16.29 -9.05
N ALA A 545 -8.84 -15.32 -9.97
CA ALA A 545 -7.75 -15.18 -10.93
C ALA A 545 -6.42 -14.82 -10.24
N ALA A 546 -6.42 -14.11 -9.12
CA ALA A 546 -5.22 -13.83 -8.33
C ALA A 546 -4.71 -15.10 -7.62
N VAL A 547 -5.59 -15.86 -6.99
CA VAL A 547 -5.26 -17.12 -6.29
C VAL A 547 -4.71 -18.17 -7.24
N ILE A 548 -5.23 -18.24 -8.47
CA ILE A 548 -4.76 -19.20 -9.49
C ILE A 548 -3.59 -18.63 -10.29
N GLY A 549 -3.72 -17.40 -10.76
CA GLY A 549 -2.81 -16.77 -11.73
C GLY A 549 -1.42 -16.51 -11.18
N VAL A 550 -1.29 -16.11 -9.91
CA VAL A 550 0.04 -15.89 -9.30
C VAL A 550 0.82 -17.21 -9.21
N PRO A 551 0.30 -18.30 -8.60
CA PRO A 551 0.96 -19.60 -8.62
C PRO A 551 1.22 -20.12 -10.04
N LEU A 552 0.27 -19.96 -10.96
CA LEU A 552 0.42 -20.39 -12.35
C LEU A 552 1.60 -19.67 -13.04
N CYS A 553 1.74 -18.36 -12.85
CA CYS A 553 2.87 -17.61 -13.38
C CYS A 553 4.21 -18.15 -12.86
N PHE A 554 4.32 -18.44 -11.55
CA PHE A 554 5.53 -19.02 -10.98
C PHE A 554 5.78 -20.46 -11.46
N GLY A 555 4.73 -21.26 -11.65
CA GLY A 555 4.83 -22.61 -12.20
C GLY A 555 5.32 -22.60 -13.65
N VAL A 556 4.74 -21.77 -14.51
CA VAL A 556 5.21 -21.62 -15.90
C VAL A 556 6.64 -21.06 -15.93
N ALA A 557 6.97 -20.07 -15.09
CA ALA A 557 8.32 -19.54 -14.97
C ALA A 557 9.34 -20.57 -14.48
N TYR A 558 8.92 -21.56 -13.68
CA TYR A 558 9.74 -22.69 -13.30
C TYR A 558 10.05 -23.58 -14.51
N LEU A 559 9.02 -23.94 -15.29
CA LEU A 559 9.18 -24.76 -16.51
C LEU A 559 10.04 -24.07 -17.58
N VAL A 560 9.82 -22.78 -17.81
CA VAL A 560 10.61 -21.99 -18.78
C VAL A 560 12.10 -21.99 -18.40
N ARG A 561 12.43 -21.93 -17.11
CA ARG A 561 13.82 -21.98 -16.63
C ARG A 561 14.45 -23.38 -16.66
N LEU A 562 13.69 -24.43 -16.99
CA LEU A 562 14.25 -25.77 -17.27
C LEU A 562 14.81 -25.88 -18.69
N ILE A 563 14.37 -25.03 -19.62
CA ILE A 563 14.85 -25.03 -21.01
C ILE A 563 16.36 -24.74 -21.03
N PRO A 564 17.18 -25.49 -21.80
CA PRO A 564 18.60 -25.21 -21.95
C PRO A 564 18.85 -23.73 -22.32
N TYR A 565 19.94 -23.15 -21.83
CA TYR A 565 20.33 -21.73 -22.04
C TYR A 565 19.45 -20.66 -21.38
N SER A 566 18.19 -20.94 -21.02
CA SER A 566 17.30 -19.97 -20.36
C SER A 566 17.91 -19.40 -19.06
N LYS A 567 18.50 -20.25 -18.21
CA LYS A 567 19.14 -19.85 -16.94
C LYS A 567 20.30 -18.86 -17.08
N LYS A 568 20.91 -18.75 -18.27
CA LYS A 568 21.99 -17.77 -18.53
C LYS A 568 21.42 -16.38 -18.84
N ILE A 569 20.17 -16.32 -19.29
CA ILE A 569 19.49 -15.10 -19.77
C ILE A 569 18.48 -14.58 -18.73
N ILE A 570 17.69 -15.46 -18.09
CA ILE A 570 16.55 -15.11 -17.22
C ILE A 570 16.56 -15.72 -15.81
#